data_AF-A0AAN8D6H2-F1
#
_entry.id   AF-A0AAN8D6H2-F1
#
_cell.length_a   1.000
_cell.length_b   1.000
_cell.length_c   1.000
_cell.angle_alpha   90.00
_cell.angle_beta   90.00
_cell.angle_gamma   90.00
#
_symmetry.space_group_name_H-M   'P 1'
#
loop_
_entity.id
_entity.type
_entity.pdbx_description
1 polymer ?
#
loop_
_entity_poly.entity_id
_entity_poly.type
_entity_poly.pdbx_seq_one_letter_code
_entity_poly.pdbx_strand_id
1 'polypeptide(L)'
;MSDIIYIFYGTRSNAEFVIHNGFFFQDNAHDRVKIKLGVSKSERLYAMKAEVLARAGIPASCVFAVHCNEPPISAQLLAFLRVFCMTEQELKDYLLGDGAVNKIFTLGNSEFPVSWENEIKMWTFLETRAALLLKTYKTTSQEDSSMLEKADLSLNCRVAVQLSLAEKQILEKASASGRAKRLHFEKKLEEGAPLPRYEESDIALLENSDANSKLPIILRKLEEVEEGQEIQVEEHSHFLNGDKAAAGSDQEANGGLTLEGISGDVDSALDSIGSSTQKGQKENSV
;
A
#
# COMPACT_ATOMS: atom_id res chain seq x y z
N MET A 1 28.75 34.54 14.38
CA MET A 1 27.40 34.12 13.96
C MET A 1 27.35 32.63 14.20
N SER A 2 26.38 32.13 14.95
CA SER A 2 26.34 30.71 15.32
C SER A 2 25.35 30.00 14.41
N ASP A 3 25.84 29.03 13.64
CA ASP A 3 24.99 28.28 12.71
C ASP A 3 24.08 27.30 13.46
N ILE A 4 22.87 27.11 12.95
CA ILE A 4 21.90 26.17 13.53
C ILE A 4 22.23 24.76 13.04
N ILE A 5 22.46 23.85 13.97
CA ILE A 5 22.66 22.42 13.68
C ILE A 5 21.28 21.75 13.59
N TYR A 6 20.95 21.23 12.41
CA TYR A 6 19.73 20.47 12.15
C TYR A 6 20.04 18.96 12.14
N ILE A 7 19.02 18.14 12.45
CA ILE A 7 19.07 16.68 12.35
C ILE A 7 17.85 16.16 11.58
N PHE A 8 17.98 14.97 10.97
CA PHE A 8 16.87 14.34 10.23
C PHE A 8 15.98 13.51 11.16
N TYR A 9 14.69 13.84 11.22
CA TYR A 9 13.71 13.20 12.14
C TYR A 9 13.12 11.87 11.60
N GLY A 10 13.62 11.40 10.45
CA GLY A 10 13.11 10.22 9.73
C GLY A 10 12.15 10.56 8.59
N THR A 11 11.77 9.55 7.82
CA THR A 11 10.95 9.64 6.59
C THR A 11 9.46 9.84 6.89
N ARG A 12 9.12 10.84 7.69
CA ARG A 12 7.75 11.13 8.16
C ARG A 12 6.99 12.03 7.18
N SER A 13 5.67 11.85 7.11
CA SER A 13 4.79 12.74 6.35
C SER A 13 4.49 14.03 7.12
N ASN A 14 3.97 15.06 6.45
CA ASN A 14 3.53 16.26 7.15
C ASN A 14 2.34 15.99 8.08
N ALA A 15 1.46 15.05 7.74
CA ALA A 15 0.41 14.60 8.68
C ALA A 15 1.02 14.04 9.97
N GLU A 16 2.10 13.25 9.88
CA GLU A 16 2.80 12.69 11.04
C GLU A 16 3.53 13.79 11.84
N PHE A 17 4.22 14.74 11.18
CA PHE A 17 4.86 15.86 11.86
C PHE A 17 3.85 16.79 12.55
N VAL A 18 2.72 17.10 11.91
CA VAL A 18 1.70 17.98 12.51
C VAL A 18 1.05 17.31 13.72
N ILE A 19 0.65 16.03 13.61
CA ILE A 19 -0.08 15.32 14.67
C ILE A 19 0.83 14.92 15.84
N HIS A 20 2.08 14.50 15.58
CA HIS A 20 2.96 13.93 16.61
C HIS A 20 4.15 14.82 17.02
N ASN A 21 4.49 15.83 16.21
CA ASN A 21 5.62 16.74 16.49
C ASN A 21 5.20 18.22 16.57
N GLY A 22 3.96 18.57 16.21
CA GLY A 22 3.41 19.92 16.37
C GLY A 22 3.87 20.95 15.34
N PHE A 23 4.45 20.53 14.21
CA PHE A 23 4.90 21.44 13.15
C PHE A 23 4.64 20.89 11.74
N PHE A 24 4.60 21.78 10.76
CA PHE A 24 4.56 21.44 9.33
C PHE A 24 5.96 21.66 8.73
N PHE A 25 6.46 20.72 7.91
CA PHE A 25 7.75 20.85 7.24
C PHE A 25 7.53 21.22 5.76
N GLN A 26 8.00 22.42 5.38
CA GLN A 26 7.97 22.87 3.99
C GLN A 26 8.85 21.97 3.12
N ASP A 27 8.42 21.74 1.88
CA ASP A 27 9.14 20.93 0.88
C ASP A 27 9.57 19.53 1.36
N ASN A 28 8.75 18.90 2.22
CA ASN A 28 9.00 17.56 2.74
C ASN A 28 9.00 16.49 1.63
N ALA A 29 10.20 16.05 1.23
CA ALA A 29 10.42 15.02 0.22
C ALA A 29 9.93 13.60 0.62
N HIS A 30 9.40 13.40 1.83
CA HIS A 30 8.80 12.14 2.29
C HIS A 30 7.29 12.23 2.53
N ASP A 31 6.68 13.34 2.11
CA ASP A 31 5.25 13.56 2.29
C ASP A 31 4.39 12.64 1.42
N ARG A 32 3.24 12.26 1.97
CA ARG A 32 2.39 11.20 1.40
C ARG A 32 0.97 11.25 1.96
N VAL A 33 0.01 10.92 1.11
CA VAL A 33 -1.40 10.73 1.48
C VAL A 33 -1.77 9.25 1.45
N LYS A 34 -2.76 8.85 2.26
CA LYS A 34 -3.24 7.47 2.34
C LYS A 34 -4.35 7.21 1.32
N ILE A 35 -4.26 6.09 0.58
CA ILE A 35 -5.28 5.65 -0.37
C ILE A 35 -5.73 4.23 -0.04
N LYS A 36 -7.02 4.04 0.27
CA LYS A 36 -7.59 2.71 0.52
C LYS A 36 -8.09 2.09 -0.78
N LEU A 37 -7.56 0.92 -1.12
CA LEU A 37 -7.92 0.14 -2.31
C LEU A 37 -8.25 -1.31 -1.92
N GLY A 38 -8.99 -2.00 -2.78
CA GLY A 38 -9.32 -3.41 -2.60
C GLY A 38 -10.06 -3.98 -3.80
N VAL A 39 -9.87 -5.28 -4.04
CA VAL A 39 -10.64 -6.04 -5.04
C VAL A 39 -12.02 -6.33 -4.47
N SER A 40 -13.09 -6.08 -5.23
CA SER A 40 -14.46 -6.32 -4.75
C SER A 40 -14.76 -7.81 -4.69
N LYS A 41 -15.37 -8.28 -3.58
CA LYS A 41 -15.85 -9.68 -3.46
C LYS A 41 -16.94 -10.04 -4.48
N SER A 42 -17.63 -9.05 -5.03
CA SER A 42 -18.62 -9.22 -6.10
C SER A 42 -18.00 -9.32 -7.50
N GLU A 43 -16.68 -9.12 -7.65
CA GLU A 43 -16.03 -9.21 -8.95
C GLU A 43 -15.87 -10.67 -9.40
N ARG A 44 -16.25 -10.99 -10.64
CA ARG A 44 -16.10 -12.34 -11.24
C ARG A 44 -14.68 -12.90 -11.11
N LEU A 45 -13.66 -12.05 -11.17
CA LEU A 45 -12.24 -12.43 -11.11
C LEU A 45 -11.64 -12.32 -9.69
N TYR A 46 -12.45 -12.06 -8.66
CA TYR A 46 -11.97 -11.84 -7.28
C TYR A 46 -11.00 -12.94 -6.79
N ALA A 47 -11.38 -14.21 -6.94
CA ALA A 47 -10.57 -15.33 -6.45
C ALA A 47 -9.19 -15.39 -7.12
N MET A 48 -9.12 -15.20 -8.45
CA MET A 48 -7.87 -15.20 -9.21
C MET A 48 -6.99 -14.00 -8.83
N LYS A 49 -7.58 -12.80 -8.73
CA LYS A 49 -6.84 -11.60 -8.29
C LYS A 49 -6.32 -11.73 -6.86
N ALA A 50 -7.13 -12.26 -5.95
CA ALA A 50 -6.74 -12.47 -4.55
C ALA A 50 -5.59 -13.48 -4.43
N GLU A 51 -5.60 -14.56 -5.22
CA GLU A 51 -4.51 -15.55 -5.26
C GLU A 51 -3.21 -14.94 -5.83
N VAL A 52 -3.27 -14.21 -6.94
CA VAL A 52 -2.07 -13.53 -7.51
C VAL A 52 -1.51 -12.49 -6.51
N LEU A 53 -2.36 -11.72 -5.85
CA LEU A 53 -1.95 -10.80 -4.79
C LEU A 53 -1.34 -11.53 -3.58
N ALA A 54 -1.92 -12.66 -3.16
CA ALA A 54 -1.40 -13.47 -2.05
C ALA A 54 0.00 -14.03 -2.36
N ARG A 55 0.23 -14.53 -3.59
CA ARG A 55 1.57 -14.96 -4.06
C ARG A 55 2.58 -13.81 -4.09
N ALA A 56 2.13 -12.59 -4.37
CA ALA A 56 2.95 -11.38 -4.30
C ALA A 56 3.12 -10.81 -2.86
N GLY A 57 2.54 -11.44 -1.82
CA GLY A 57 2.58 -10.94 -0.44
C GLY A 57 1.73 -9.68 -0.21
N ILE A 58 0.74 -9.40 -1.06
CA ILE A 58 -0.09 -8.19 -1.02
C ILE A 58 -1.52 -8.55 -0.55
N PRO A 59 -2.08 -7.86 0.46
CA PRO A 59 -3.47 -8.06 0.86
C PRO A 59 -4.46 -7.64 -0.24
N ALA A 60 -5.52 -8.42 -0.46
CA ALA A 60 -6.59 -8.11 -1.42
C ALA A 60 -7.38 -6.82 -1.10
N SER A 61 -7.21 -6.24 0.10
CA SER A 61 -7.59 -4.86 0.43
C SER A 61 -6.56 -4.28 1.41
N CYS A 62 -6.06 -3.09 1.12
CA CYS A 62 -4.99 -2.44 1.88
C CYS A 62 -5.13 -0.91 1.86
N VAL A 63 -4.40 -0.24 2.74
CA VAL A 63 -4.20 1.21 2.72
C VAL A 63 -2.77 1.48 2.24
N PHE A 64 -2.66 1.97 1.01
CA PHE A 64 -1.39 2.32 0.40
C PHE A 64 -1.06 3.81 0.61
N ALA A 65 0.15 4.21 0.22
CA ALA A 65 0.58 5.60 0.19
C ALA A 65 0.70 6.10 -1.25
N VAL A 66 0.31 7.36 -1.47
CA VAL A 66 0.65 8.15 -2.66
C VAL A 66 1.64 9.22 -2.23
N HIS A 67 2.78 9.31 -2.90
CA HIS A 67 3.91 10.14 -2.52
C HIS A 67 3.96 11.47 -3.29
N CYS A 68 4.62 12.47 -2.71
CA CYS A 68 4.85 13.78 -3.34
C CYS A 68 5.85 13.80 -4.51
N ASN A 69 6.58 12.70 -4.71
CA ASN A 69 7.67 12.53 -5.68
C ASN A 69 7.23 11.72 -6.90
N GLU A 70 8.08 11.65 -7.92
CA GLU A 70 7.90 10.75 -9.07
C GLU A 70 8.77 9.48 -8.92
N PRO A 71 8.23 8.27 -9.14
CA PRO A 71 6.82 7.96 -9.34
C PRO A 71 5.99 8.15 -8.05
N PRO A 72 4.71 8.54 -8.13
CA PRO A 72 3.87 8.81 -6.96
C PRO A 72 3.41 7.55 -6.22
N ILE A 73 3.78 6.36 -6.69
CA ILE A 73 3.33 5.06 -6.17
C ILE A 73 4.53 4.14 -5.88
N SER A 74 4.43 3.34 -4.83
CA SER A 74 5.43 2.32 -4.49
C SER A 74 5.30 1.08 -5.39
N ALA A 75 6.35 0.24 -5.43
CA ALA A 75 6.33 -1.06 -6.11
C ALA A 75 5.14 -1.95 -5.67
N GLN A 76 4.78 -1.92 -4.38
CA GLN A 76 3.63 -2.68 -3.86
C GLN A 76 2.29 -2.14 -4.39
N LEU A 77 2.13 -0.82 -4.49
CA LEU A 77 0.94 -0.20 -5.06
C LEU A 77 0.88 -0.41 -6.59
N LEU A 78 2.02 -0.35 -7.30
CA LEU A 78 2.11 -0.69 -8.72
C LEU A 78 1.65 -2.14 -8.98
N ALA A 79 2.20 -3.10 -8.23
CA ALA A 79 1.82 -4.51 -8.29
C ALA A 79 0.31 -4.71 -8.01
N PHE A 80 -0.22 -4.06 -6.97
CA PHE A 80 -1.65 -4.11 -6.66
C PHE A 80 -2.51 -3.57 -7.82
N LEU A 81 -2.15 -2.41 -8.38
CA LEU A 81 -2.87 -1.76 -9.46
C LEU A 81 -2.84 -2.59 -10.75
N ARG A 82 -1.71 -3.24 -11.06
CA ARG A 82 -1.58 -4.16 -12.20
C ARG A 82 -2.58 -5.31 -12.08
N VAL A 83 -2.55 -6.04 -10.96
CA VAL A 83 -3.46 -7.18 -10.72
C VAL A 83 -4.93 -6.72 -10.65
N PHE A 84 -5.20 -5.54 -10.09
CA PHE A 84 -6.54 -4.93 -10.10
C PHE A 84 -7.07 -4.68 -11.52
N CYS A 85 -6.20 -4.41 -12.50
CA CYS A 85 -6.57 -4.17 -13.90
C CYS A 85 -6.38 -5.37 -14.85
N MET A 86 -5.91 -6.53 -14.36
CA MET A 86 -5.70 -7.73 -15.19
C MET A 86 -7.01 -8.34 -15.69
N THR A 87 -6.92 -8.86 -16.92
CA THR A 87 -7.88 -9.75 -17.58
C THR A 87 -7.77 -11.19 -17.06
N GLU A 88 -8.74 -12.04 -17.41
CA GLU A 88 -8.73 -13.46 -17.03
C GLU A 88 -7.54 -14.22 -17.64
N GLN A 89 -7.12 -13.83 -18.85
CA GLN A 89 -5.97 -14.39 -19.56
C GLN A 89 -4.66 -14.03 -18.85
N GLU A 90 -4.45 -12.74 -18.57
CA GLU A 90 -3.28 -12.28 -17.79
C GLU A 90 -3.24 -12.95 -16.41
N LEU A 91 -4.37 -13.12 -15.71
CA LEU A 91 -4.38 -13.83 -14.43
C LEU A 91 -4.01 -15.32 -14.56
N LYS A 92 -4.45 -16.03 -15.61
CA LYS A 92 -4.03 -17.43 -15.85
C LYS A 92 -2.52 -17.54 -16.05
N ASP A 93 -1.95 -16.60 -16.78
CA ASP A 93 -0.53 -16.50 -17.06
C ASP A 93 0.36 -16.32 -15.83
N TYR A 94 -0.18 -15.73 -14.75
CA TYR A 94 0.47 -15.53 -13.45
C TYR A 94 0.16 -16.64 -12.44
N LEU A 95 -0.79 -17.53 -12.74
CA LEU A 95 -1.21 -18.62 -11.86
C LEU A 95 -0.72 -20.00 -12.29
N LEU A 96 -0.66 -20.24 -13.61
CA LEU A 96 -0.51 -21.57 -14.24
C LEU A 96 0.64 -21.65 -15.26
N GLY A 97 1.21 -20.51 -15.66
CA GLY A 97 2.25 -20.45 -16.69
C GLY A 97 3.63 -20.88 -16.18
N ASP A 98 4.46 -21.38 -17.10
CA ASP A 98 5.90 -21.49 -16.83
C ASP A 98 6.50 -20.10 -16.56
N GLY A 99 7.46 -20.01 -15.65
CA GLY A 99 7.99 -18.74 -15.15
C GLY A 99 6.98 -17.86 -14.36
N ALA A 100 5.84 -18.40 -13.91
CA ALA A 100 4.86 -17.62 -13.12
C ALA A 100 5.47 -16.94 -11.87
N VAL A 101 6.45 -17.57 -11.23
CA VAL A 101 7.18 -16.98 -10.08
C VAL A 101 7.94 -15.71 -10.51
N ASN A 102 8.65 -15.75 -11.63
CA ASN A 102 9.39 -14.61 -12.18
C ASN A 102 8.42 -13.47 -12.59
N LYS A 103 7.23 -13.80 -13.12
CA LYS A 103 6.17 -12.82 -13.38
C LYS A 103 5.64 -12.17 -12.09
N ILE A 104 5.41 -12.94 -11.02
CA ILE A 104 5.01 -12.42 -9.70
C ILE A 104 6.08 -11.46 -9.15
N PHE A 105 7.37 -11.82 -9.28
CA PHE A 105 8.49 -10.98 -8.84
C PHE A 105 8.55 -9.63 -9.57
N THR A 106 8.30 -9.61 -10.89
CA THR A 106 8.35 -8.37 -11.68
C THR A 106 7.10 -7.48 -11.57
N LEU A 107 6.02 -7.91 -10.91
CA LEU A 107 4.80 -7.10 -10.70
C LEU A 107 5.09 -5.71 -10.13
N GLY A 108 6.10 -5.57 -9.26
CA GLY A 108 6.47 -4.30 -8.64
C GLY A 108 7.43 -3.42 -9.45
N ASN A 109 7.90 -3.88 -10.61
CA ASN A 109 8.94 -3.22 -11.41
C ASN A 109 8.36 -2.44 -12.60
N SER A 110 8.66 -1.14 -12.71
CA SER A 110 8.18 -0.28 -13.80
C SER A 110 8.62 -0.72 -15.20
N GLU A 111 9.78 -1.36 -15.31
CA GLU A 111 10.39 -1.71 -16.60
C GLU A 111 9.74 -2.94 -17.25
N PHE A 112 9.02 -3.76 -16.46
CA PHE A 112 8.36 -4.99 -16.91
C PHE A 112 6.83 -4.88 -16.74
N PRO A 113 6.11 -4.23 -17.67
CA PRO A 113 4.66 -4.14 -17.65
C PRO A 113 3.98 -5.48 -17.98
N VAL A 114 2.74 -5.66 -17.51
CA VAL A 114 1.92 -6.85 -17.82
C VAL A 114 1.52 -6.87 -19.29
N SER A 115 0.96 -5.74 -19.74
CA SER A 115 0.55 -5.40 -21.10
C SER A 115 0.46 -3.88 -21.18
N TRP A 116 0.52 -3.29 -22.37
CA TRP A 116 0.32 -1.85 -22.52
C TRP A 116 -1.10 -1.45 -22.10
N GLU A 117 -2.09 -2.29 -22.42
CA GLU A 117 -3.49 -2.13 -22.03
C GLU A 117 -3.69 -2.19 -20.51
N ASN A 118 -2.94 -3.01 -19.78
CA ASN A 118 -2.98 -3.07 -18.32
C ASN A 118 -2.46 -1.76 -17.69
N GLU A 119 -1.32 -1.25 -18.19
CA GLU A 119 -0.78 0.04 -17.76
C GLU A 119 -1.76 1.19 -18.08
N ILE A 120 -2.32 1.24 -19.28
CA ILE A 120 -3.34 2.25 -19.66
C ILE A 120 -4.53 2.22 -18.68
N LYS A 121 -5.08 1.03 -18.39
CA LYS A 121 -6.21 0.86 -17.44
C LYS A 121 -5.83 1.31 -16.03
N MET A 122 -4.65 0.92 -15.55
CA MET A 122 -4.25 1.14 -14.15
C MET A 122 -3.90 2.61 -13.86
N TRP A 123 -3.26 3.30 -14.81
CA TRP A 123 -3.01 4.74 -14.72
C TRP A 123 -4.28 5.56 -14.93
N THR A 124 -5.20 5.14 -15.80
CA THR A 124 -6.56 5.72 -15.91
C THR A 124 -7.31 5.62 -14.57
N PHE A 125 -7.24 4.46 -13.92
CA PHE A 125 -7.86 4.25 -12.61
C PHE A 125 -7.25 5.16 -11.55
N LEU A 126 -5.91 5.30 -11.50
CA LEU A 126 -5.23 6.15 -10.54
C LEU A 126 -5.56 7.64 -10.74
N GLU A 127 -5.52 8.15 -11.99
CA GLU A 127 -5.95 9.51 -12.33
C GLU A 127 -7.38 9.77 -11.85
N THR A 128 -8.31 8.87 -12.23
CA THR A 128 -9.72 9.00 -11.85
C THR A 128 -9.91 8.96 -10.34
N ARG A 129 -9.19 8.08 -9.63
CA ARG A 129 -9.30 7.95 -8.18
C ARG A 129 -8.71 9.16 -7.44
N ALA A 130 -7.58 9.69 -7.87
CA ALA A 130 -7.00 10.90 -7.31
C ALA A 130 -7.93 12.10 -7.52
N ALA A 131 -8.49 12.26 -8.72
CA ALA A 131 -9.48 13.29 -9.03
C ALA A 131 -10.79 13.16 -8.22
N LEU A 132 -11.22 11.93 -7.90
CA LEU A 132 -12.36 11.70 -7.01
C LEU A 132 -12.04 12.04 -5.54
N LEU A 133 -10.85 11.73 -5.05
CA LEU A 133 -10.42 12.09 -3.70
C LEU A 133 -10.32 13.62 -3.53
N LEU A 134 -9.78 14.33 -4.52
CA LEU A 134 -9.74 15.80 -4.52
C LEU A 134 -11.12 16.43 -4.34
N LYS A 135 -12.16 15.86 -4.97
CA LYS A 135 -13.55 16.33 -4.85
C LYS A 135 -14.19 16.08 -3.47
N THR A 136 -13.53 15.38 -2.56
CA THR A 136 -14.00 15.18 -1.18
C THR A 136 -13.53 16.29 -0.23
N TYR A 137 -12.55 17.10 -0.63
CA TYR A 137 -12.11 18.27 0.13
C TYR A 137 -13.14 19.41 0.00
N LYS A 138 -13.31 20.18 1.07
CA LYS A 138 -14.25 21.32 1.11
C LYS A 138 -13.74 22.55 0.37
N THR A 139 -12.44 22.61 0.11
CA THR A 139 -11.73 23.73 -0.51
C THR A 139 -10.75 23.22 -1.56
N THR A 140 -10.47 24.07 -2.55
CA THR A 140 -9.48 23.88 -3.60
C THR A 140 -8.08 24.29 -3.13
N SER A 141 -7.05 23.85 -3.85
CA SER A 141 -5.65 24.23 -3.57
C SER A 141 -5.42 25.74 -3.75
N GLN A 142 -6.18 26.38 -4.64
CA GLN A 142 -6.15 27.81 -4.90
C GLN A 142 -6.77 28.61 -3.74
N GLU A 143 -7.88 28.12 -3.17
CA GLU A 143 -8.52 28.72 -1.98
C GLU A 143 -7.62 28.59 -0.75
N ASP A 144 -7.04 27.40 -0.49
CA ASP A 144 -6.11 27.21 0.63
C ASP A 144 -4.86 28.08 0.50
N SER A 145 -4.30 28.21 -0.71
CA SER A 145 -3.19 29.14 -0.98
C SER A 145 -3.59 30.60 -0.68
N SER A 146 -4.77 31.01 -1.16
CA SER A 146 -5.34 32.34 -0.92
C SER A 146 -5.67 32.60 0.56
N MET A 147 -5.89 31.55 1.36
CA MET A 147 -6.04 31.66 2.81
C MET A 147 -4.69 31.87 3.49
N LEU A 148 -3.62 31.19 3.04
CA LEU A 148 -2.29 31.30 3.65
C LEU A 148 -1.65 32.68 3.46
N GLU A 149 -1.96 33.39 2.38
CA GLU A 149 -1.52 34.78 2.18
C GLU A 149 -2.13 35.78 3.19
N LYS A 150 -3.18 35.38 3.92
CA LYS A 150 -3.79 36.24 4.95
C LYS A 150 -2.93 36.28 6.21
N ALA A 151 -2.67 37.48 6.70
CA ALA A 151 -1.80 37.74 7.85
C ALA A 151 -2.45 37.45 9.22
N ASP A 152 -3.77 37.25 9.27
CA ASP A 152 -4.57 37.11 10.49
C ASP A 152 -4.72 35.64 10.98
N LEU A 153 -4.19 34.66 10.25
CA LEU A 153 -4.24 33.25 10.65
C LEU A 153 -3.34 32.95 11.86
N SER A 154 -3.92 32.37 12.91
CA SER A 154 -3.18 31.77 14.02
C SER A 154 -2.30 30.62 13.55
N LEU A 155 -1.22 30.33 14.30
CA LEU A 155 -0.25 29.28 13.95
C LEU A 155 -0.91 27.92 13.67
N ASN A 156 -1.81 27.48 14.56
CA ASN A 156 -2.51 26.21 14.41
C ASN A 156 -3.43 26.18 13.18
N CYS A 157 -4.08 27.30 12.87
CA CYS A 157 -4.92 27.40 11.68
C CYS A 157 -4.07 27.38 10.40
N ARG A 158 -2.95 28.12 10.38
CA ARG A 158 -1.97 28.11 9.28
C ARG A 158 -1.42 26.71 9.02
N VAL A 159 -1.03 25.98 10.06
CA VAL A 159 -0.55 24.58 9.96
C VAL A 159 -1.63 23.64 9.42
N ALA A 160 -2.89 23.79 9.86
CA ALA A 160 -3.99 22.97 9.35
C ALA A 160 -4.29 23.23 7.86
N VAL A 161 -4.22 24.50 7.42
CA VAL A 161 -4.39 24.87 6.00
C VAL A 161 -3.18 24.40 5.17
N GLN A 162 -1.95 24.50 5.68
CA GLN A 162 -0.76 23.96 5.03
C GLN A 162 -0.84 22.44 4.82
N LEU A 163 -1.29 21.70 5.83
CA LEU A 163 -1.52 20.26 5.71
C LEU A 163 -2.59 19.94 4.66
N SER A 164 -3.75 20.58 4.74
CA SER A 164 -4.85 20.45 3.76
C SER A 164 -4.40 20.76 2.33
N LEU A 165 -3.56 21.77 2.14
CA LEU A 165 -2.99 22.14 0.84
C LEU A 165 -2.02 21.07 0.34
N ALA A 166 -1.10 20.61 1.17
CA ALA A 166 -0.10 19.60 0.81
C ALA A 166 -0.76 18.27 0.38
N GLU A 167 -1.79 17.82 1.11
CA GLU A 167 -2.54 16.61 0.76
C GLU A 167 -3.18 16.72 -0.63
N LYS A 168 -3.79 17.87 -0.96
CA LYS A 168 -4.36 18.13 -2.29
C LYS A 168 -3.28 18.20 -3.37
N GLN A 169 -2.17 18.89 -3.12
CA GLN A 169 -1.05 18.97 -4.08
C GLN A 169 -0.47 17.58 -4.42
N ILE A 170 -0.40 16.66 -3.45
CA ILE A 170 0.02 15.27 -3.70
C ILE A 170 -0.97 14.55 -4.61
N LEU A 171 -2.27 14.71 -4.38
CA LEU A 171 -3.32 14.11 -5.24
C LEU A 171 -3.36 14.74 -6.64
N GLU A 172 -3.14 16.06 -6.76
CA GLU A 172 -3.04 16.77 -8.05
C GLU A 172 -1.84 16.27 -8.86
N LYS A 173 -0.66 16.16 -8.23
CA LYS A 173 0.53 15.56 -8.84
C LYS A 173 0.29 14.12 -9.29
N ALA A 174 -0.31 13.28 -8.44
CA ALA A 174 -0.61 11.89 -8.79
C ALA A 174 -1.61 11.77 -9.95
N SER A 175 -2.59 12.68 -10.02
CA SER A 175 -3.54 12.78 -11.15
C SER A 175 -2.83 13.16 -12.45
N ALA A 176 -1.96 14.19 -12.41
CA ALA A 176 -1.18 14.63 -13.56
C ALA A 176 -0.18 13.56 -14.04
N SER A 177 0.50 12.90 -13.11
CA SER A 177 1.41 11.77 -13.37
C SER A 177 0.67 10.60 -14.03
N GLY A 178 -0.49 10.21 -13.49
CA GLY A 178 -1.33 9.17 -14.08
C GLY A 178 -1.81 9.50 -15.49
N ARG A 179 -2.18 10.76 -15.76
CA ARG A 179 -2.48 11.23 -17.13
C ARG A 179 -1.27 11.11 -18.06
N ALA A 180 -0.09 11.56 -17.61
CA ALA A 180 1.13 11.52 -18.42
C ALA A 180 1.57 10.08 -18.73
N LYS A 181 1.51 9.19 -17.74
CA LYS A 181 1.78 7.75 -17.91
C LYS A 181 0.76 7.08 -18.83
N ARG A 182 -0.54 7.36 -18.69
CA ARG A 182 -1.56 6.86 -19.62
C ARG A 182 -1.23 7.23 -21.07
N LEU A 183 -1.03 8.52 -21.35
CA LEU A 183 -0.70 9.01 -22.70
C LEU A 183 0.58 8.38 -23.26
N HIS A 184 1.58 8.13 -22.40
CA HIS A 184 2.81 7.44 -22.79
C HIS A 184 2.54 5.98 -23.22
N PHE A 185 1.73 5.24 -22.46
CA PHE A 185 1.43 3.84 -22.79
C PHE A 185 0.40 3.68 -23.92
N GLU A 186 -0.54 4.62 -24.07
CA GLU A 186 -1.41 4.74 -25.25
C GLU A 186 -0.56 4.87 -26.52
N LYS A 187 0.41 5.79 -26.52
CA LYS A 187 1.36 5.92 -27.63
C LYS A 187 2.19 4.65 -27.88
N LYS A 188 2.66 3.96 -26.84
CA LYS A 188 3.41 2.69 -26.99
C LYS A 188 2.57 1.58 -27.63
N LEU A 189 1.28 1.53 -27.30
CA LEU A 189 0.32 0.60 -27.90
C LEU A 189 0.05 0.94 -29.37
N GLU A 190 -0.17 2.21 -29.70
CA GLU A 190 -0.35 2.69 -31.08
C GLU A 190 0.90 2.44 -31.96
N GLU A 191 2.10 2.60 -31.41
CA GLU A 191 3.37 2.31 -32.07
C GLU A 191 3.64 0.79 -32.24
N GLY A 192 2.82 -0.09 -31.65
CA GLY A 192 3.04 -1.54 -31.66
C GLY A 192 4.34 -1.96 -30.98
N ALA A 193 4.80 -1.20 -29.98
CA ALA A 193 6.10 -1.42 -29.35
C ALA A 193 6.17 -2.82 -28.69
N PRO A 194 7.28 -3.58 -28.86
CA PRO A 194 7.44 -4.87 -28.20
C PRO A 194 7.48 -4.68 -26.68
N LEU A 195 6.81 -5.57 -25.94
CA LEU A 195 6.91 -5.57 -24.48
C LEU A 195 8.32 -5.99 -24.03
N PRO A 196 8.92 -5.28 -23.05
CA PRO A 196 10.10 -5.75 -22.35
C PRO A 196 9.86 -7.14 -21.76
N ARG A 197 10.85 -8.02 -21.90
CA ARG A 197 10.87 -9.34 -21.26
C ARG A 197 11.96 -9.34 -20.21
N TYR A 198 11.66 -9.99 -19.10
CA TYR A 198 12.62 -10.26 -18.04
C TYR A 198 13.38 -11.53 -18.38
N GLU A 199 14.71 -11.46 -18.35
CA GLU A 199 15.60 -12.61 -18.43
C GLU A 199 16.32 -12.77 -17.09
N GLU A 200 16.62 -14.00 -16.64
CA GLU A 200 17.25 -14.20 -15.33
C GLU A 200 18.67 -13.60 -15.23
N SER A 201 19.31 -13.36 -16.38
CA SER A 201 20.53 -12.56 -16.50
C SER A 201 20.37 -11.10 -16.04
N ASP A 202 19.15 -10.55 -16.03
CA ASP A 202 18.88 -9.21 -15.51
C ASP A 202 19.09 -9.13 -13.98
N ILE A 203 19.07 -10.27 -13.28
CA ILE A 203 19.41 -10.36 -11.85
C ILE A 203 20.91 -10.15 -11.62
N ALA A 204 21.77 -10.57 -12.56
CA ALA A 204 23.24 -10.46 -12.45
C ALA A 204 23.78 -9.01 -12.56
N LEU A 205 22.88 -8.03 -12.74
CA LEU A 205 23.13 -6.59 -12.61
C LEU A 205 22.70 -6.02 -11.25
N LEU A 206 21.87 -6.76 -10.49
CA LEU A 206 21.42 -6.41 -9.13
C LEU A 206 22.28 -7.09 -8.05
N GLU A 207 22.70 -8.33 -8.31
CA GLU A 207 23.82 -8.93 -7.58
C GLU A 207 25.12 -8.38 -8.16
N ASN A 208 25.94 -7.73 -7.33
CA ASN A 208 27.24 -7.21 -7.76
C ASN A 208 28.09 -8.36 -8.31
N SER A 209 28.28 -8.38 -9.63
CA SER A 209 29.06 -9.38 -10.36
C SER A 209 30.58 -9.22 -10.20
N ASP A 210 31.01 -8.91 -8.98
CA ASP A 210 32.35 -9.22 -8.49
C ASP A 210 32.33 -10.65 -7.94
N ALA A 211 32.69 -11.62 -8.79
CA ALA A 211 33.02 -13.01 -8.41
C ALA A 211 34.30 -13.12 -7.53
N ASN A 212 34.71 -12.00 -6.92
CA ASN A 212 35.82 -11.87 -5.99
C ASN A 212 35.44 -11.02 -4.74
N SER A 213 34.18 -10.57 -4.63
CA SER A 213 33.67 -9.94 -3.41
C SER A 213 33.41 -11.03 -2.37
N LYS A 214 34.31 -11.11 -1.39
CA LYS A 214 34.24 -12.11 -0.30
C LYS A 214 32.90 -12.00 0.41
N LEU A 215 32.24 -13.14 0.63
CA LEU A 215 31.07 -13.28 1.50
C LEU A 215 31.24 -12.46 2.79
N PRO A 216 30.18 -11.79 3.28
CA PRO A 216 30.27 -11.02 4.52
C PRO A 216 30.83 -11.89 5.65
N ILE A 217 31.83 -11.34 6.35
CA ILE A 217 32.77 -12.04 7.25
C ILE A 217 32.09 -12.92 8.31
N ILE A 218 30.82 -12.63 8.63
CA ILE A 218 29.98 -13.36 9.57
C ILE A 218 29.78 -14.84 9.17
N LEU A 219 29.71 -15.18 7.88
CA LEU A 219 29.51 -16.57 7.42
C LEU A 219 30.80 -17.39 7.33
N ARG A 220 31.98 -16.75 7.17
CA ARG A 220 33.28 -17.47 7.11
C ARG A 220 33.64 -18.20 8.40
N LYS A 221 33.02 -17.84 9.53
CA LYS A 221 33.38 -18.38 10.85
C LYS A 221 32.76 -19.74 11.17
N LEU A 222 32.11 -20.38 10.20
CA LEU A 222 31.48 -21.71 10.32
C LEU A 222 32.04 -22.74 9.32
N GLU A 223 32.96 -22.37 8.43
CA GLU A 223 33.59 -23.29 7.46
C GLU A 223 35.09 -23.57 7.75
N GLU A 224 35.70 -22.91 8.75
CA GLU A 224 37.11 -23.12 9.14
C GLU A 224 37.26 -24.03 10.40
N VAL A 225 36.36 -25.01 10.59
CA VAL A 225 36.53 -26.05 11.63
C VAL A 225 36.19 -27.45 11.08
N GLU A 226 36.92 -27.89 10.06
CA GLU A 226 37.25 -29.31 9.88
C GLU A 226 38.44 -29.48 8.92
N GLU A 227 39.65 -29.65 9.47
CA GLU A 227 40.54 -30.77 9.14
C GLU A 227 41.82 -30.72 10.01
N GLY A 228 42.00 -31.74 10.87
CA GLY A 228 43.31 -32.16 11.34
C GLY A 228 43.91 -31.49 12.60
N GLN A 229 43.39 -31.83 13.78
CA GLN A 229 44.28 -32.15 14.92
C GLN A 229 43.59 -33.08 15.93
N GLU A 230 44.30 -34.14 16.32
CA GLU A 230 43.82 -35.21 17.19
C GLU A 230 43.55 -34.68 18.62
N ILE A 231 42.35 -34.93 19.16
CA ILE A 231 42.08 -34.77 20.60
C ILE A 231 41.98 -36.17 21.19
N GLN A 232 42.87 -36.46 22.13
CA GLN A 232 42.99 -37.76 22.78
C GLN A 232 41.78 -38.03 23.67
N VAL A 233 41.33 -39.29 23.67
CA VAL A 233 40.28 -39.77 24.57
C VAL A 233 40.92 -40.13 25.92
N GLU A 234 40.68 -39.30 26.94
CA GLU A 234 40.87 -39.71 28.34
C GLU A 234 39.51 -39.85 29.03
N GLU A 235 39.13 -41.10 29.30
CA GLU A 235 38.13 -41.40 30.31
C GLU A 235 38.72 -41.10 31.69
N HIS A 236 38.10 -40.20 32.46
CA HIS A 236 38.15 -40.34 33.92
C HIS A 236 36.83 -40.01 34.59
N SER A 237 36.16 -41.09 34.98
CA SER A 237 35.10 -41.12 35.98
C SER A 237 35.56 -40.56 37.32
N HIS A 238 34.71 -39.76 38.00
CA HIS A 238 34.05 -40.19 39.25
C HIS A 238 33.15 -39.09 39.88
N PHE A 239 31.89 -39.45 40.25
CA PHE A 239 31.22 -39.25 41.57
C PHE A 239 31.24 -37.82 42.23
N LEU A 240 30.16 -37.23 42.77
CA LEU A 240 28.90 -37.74 43.38
C LEU A 240 27.83 -36.62 43.59
N ASN A 241 26.57 -37.03 43.84
CA ASN A 241 25.44 -36.44 44.61
C ASN A 241 25.50 -34.97 45.10
N GLY A 242 24.42 -34.18 45.16
CA GLY A 242 23.03 -34.42 45.60
C GLY A 242 22.63 -33.20 46.47
N ASP A 243 21.38 -32.78 46.72
CA ASP A 243 20.08 -33.46 46.70
C ASP A 243 18.92 -32.47 46.41
N LYS A 244 17.75 -33.06 46.11
CA LYS A 244 16.33 -32.69 46.43
C LYS A 244 16.06 -31.54 47.44
N ALA A 245 14.88 -30.89 47.53
CA ALA A 245 13.60 -30.78 46.80
C ALA A 245 12.79 -29.60 47.46
N ALA A 246 11.50 -29.27 47.25
CA ALA A 246 10.36 -29.85 46.51
C ALA A 246 9.36 -28.74 46.08
N ALA A 247 8.54 -28.97 45.04
CA ALA A 247 7.07 -29.13 45.06
C ALA A 247 6.21 -28.09 45.84
N GLY A 248 5.26 -27.48 45.13
CA GLY A 248 4.22 -26.59 45.67
C GLY A 248 3.26 -26.13 44.57
N SER A 249 2.25 -26.95 44.28
CA SER A 249 1.07 -26.57 43.47
C SER A 249 0.12 -25.68 44.27
N ASP A 250 -0.69 -24.86 43.60
CA ASP A 250 -2.15 -24.83 43.81
C ASP A 250 -2.89 -23.96 42.77
N GLN A 251 -4.21 -24.12 42.72
CA GLN A 251 -5.11 -23.82 41.60
C GLN A 251 -6.00 -22.56 41.82
N GLU A 252 -6.51 -22.05 40.68
CA GLU A 252 -7.85 -21.45 40.47
C GLU A 252 -8.33 -20.18 41.22
N ALA A 253 -8.59 -19.13 40.40
CA ALA A 253 -9.91 -18.47 40.26
C ALA A 253 -9.85 -17.57 38.99
N ASN A 254 -10.44 -17.97 37.87
CA ASN A 254 -11.82 -17.72 37.45
C ASN A 254 -12.21 -16.23 37.35
N GLY A 255 -12.60 -15.79 36.15
CA GLY A 255 -12.91 -14.40 35.82
C GLY A 255 -13.27 -14.20 34.35
N GLY A 256 -14.14 -15.05 33.79
CA GLY A 256 -14.59 -14.93 32.40
C GLY A 256 -15.59 -13.80 32.20
N LEU A 257 -15.47 -13.07 31.08
CA LEU A 257 -16.50 -12.17 30.57
C LEU A 257 -16.85 -12.58 29.14
N THR A 258 -17.84 -13.46 29.03
CA THR A 258 -18.60 -13.69 27.79
C THR A 258 -19.54 -12.51 27.55
N LEU A 259 -19.49 -11.96 26.34
CA LEU A 259 -20.58 -11.17 25.78
C LEU A 259 -21.16 -11.95 24.59
N GLU A 260 -22.27 -12.62 24.83
CA GLU A 260 -23.09 -13.19 23.76
C GLU A 260 -23.73 -12.09 22.93
N GLY A 261 -24.00 -12.38 21.66
CA GLY A 261 -24.53 -11.40 20.71
C GLY A 261 -26.01 -11.10 20.94
N ILE A 262 -26.41 -9.88 20.59
CA ILE A 262 -27.81 -9.53 20.36
C ILE A 262 -28.04 -9.53 18.85
N SER A 263 -28.61 -10.64 18.36
CA SER A 263 -29.37 -10.64 17.10
C SER A 263 -30.64 -9.81 17.31
N GLY A 264 -31.03 -9.06 16.29
CA GLY A 264 -32.15 -8.13 16.34
C GLY A 264 -32.56 -7.71 14.94
N ASP A 265 -33.05 -8.67 14.16
CA ASP A 265 -33.81 -8.35 12.95
C ASP A 265 -35.06 -7.54 13.33
N VAL A 266 -35.28 -6.43 12.63
CA VAL A 266 -36.57 -5.72 12.66
C VAL A 266 -37.10 -5.70 11.24
N ASP A 267 -37.91 -6.72 10.94
CA ASP A 267 -38.54 -6.87 9.65
C ASP A 267 -39.77 -5.96 9.52
N SER A 268 -40.05 -5.63 8.27
CA SER A 268 -41.21 -4.97 7.66
C SER A 268 -42.54 -4.84 8.45
N ALA A 269 -43.08 -3.61 8.41
CA ALA A 269 -44.50 -3.34 8.19
C ALA A 269 -44.58 -2.41 6.95
N LEU A 270 -45.20 -2.80 5.82
CA LEU A 270 -46.65 -2.95 5.58
C LEU A 270 -47.47 -1.67 5.88
N ASP A 271 -48.45 -1.26 5.07
CA ASP A 271 -48.61 -1.32 3.60
C ASP A 271 -49.76 -0.35 3.21
N SER A 272 -49.82 0.05 1.94
CA SER A 272 -51.03 0.34 1.15
C SER A 272 -52.27 1.03 1.78
N ILE A 273 -52.41 2.33 1.52
CA ILE A 273 -53.68 2.97 1.07
C ILE A 273 -53.27 4.02 0.01
N GLY A 274 -53.92 4.20 -1.14
CA GLY A 274 -55.08 3.55 -1.74
C GLY A 274 -55.36 4.22 -3.11
N SER A 275 -55.94 3.49 -4.06
CA SER A 275 -55.97 3.88 -5.48
C SER A 275 -57.09 4.88 -5.87
N SER A 276 -56.84 5.60 -6.97
CA SER A 276 -57.78 5.80 -8.09
C SER A 276 -58.42 7.19 -8.34
N THR A 277 -57.88 7.86 -9.36
CA THR A 277 -58.54 8.29 -10.62
C THR A 277 -59.81 9.17 -10.64
N GLN A 278 -59.76 10.15 -11.56
CA GLN A 278 -60.82 10.93 -12.24
C GLN A 278 -61.14 12.33 -11.66
N LYS A 279 -61.62 13.34 -12.40
CA LYS A 279 -61.61 13.79 -13.83
C LYS A 279 -62.68 14.91 -13.92
N GLY A 280 -62.43 16.01 -14.64
CA GLY A 280 -63.42 17.08 -14.90
C GLY A 280 -63.35 18.23 -13.88
N GLN A 281 -63.07 19.49 -14.22
CA GLN A 281 -63.68 20.45 -15.18
C GLN A 281 -64.54 21.49 -14.42
N LYS A 282 -64.15 22.78 -14.54
CA LYS A 282 -64.98 24.02 -14.62
C LYS A 282 -66.09 24.26 -13.56
N GLU A 283 -66.44 25.48 -13.14
CA GLU A 283 -66.36 26.80 -13.81
C GLU A 283 -66.44 27.99 -12.80
N ASN A 284 -66.37 29.21 -13.35
CA ASN A 284 -66.19 30.53 -12.71
C ASN A 284 -67.20 30.98 -11.61
N SER A 285 -66.69 31.83 -10.69
CA SER A 285 -67.20 33.17 -10.27
C SER A 285 -66.31 33.66 -9.11
N VAL A 286 -65.88 34.93 -8.97
CA VAL A 286 -66.30 36.24 -9.52
C VAL A 286 -65.07 37.01 -10.02
#